data_AF-A0A4Q3FFQ0-F1
#
_entry.id   AF-A0A4Q3FFQ0-F1
#
_cell.length_a   1.000
_cell.length_b   1.000
_cell.length_c   1.000
_cell.angle_alpha   90.00
_cell.angle_beta   90.00
_cell.angle_gamma   90.00
#
_symmetry.space_group_name_H-M   'P 1'
#
loop_
_entity.id
_entity.type
_entity.pdbx_description
1 polymer ?
#
loop_
_entity_poly.entity_id
_entity_poly.type
_entity_poly.pdbx_seq_one_letter_code
_entity_poly.pdbx_strand_id
1 'polypeptide(L)'
;MSGRALRSAPLVPDDATLPAATAGLGFSCRNCGSPAVVLPRDLSAEALVICDHCQRPVATLAAFRAYVDRLAASAECCDHHLTTCRSEVSKASPSTG
;
A
#
# COMPACT_ATOMS: atom_id res chain seq x y z
N MET A 1 17.01 -48.25 -26.06
CA MET A 1 16.78 -48.53 -24.63
C MET A 1 17.25 -47.29 -23.87
N SER A 2 16.35 -46.33 -23.65
CA SER A 2 15.77 -46.01 -22.32
C SER A 2 16.80 -45.31 -21.41
N GLY A 3 16.65 -44.07 -20.96
CA GLY A 3 15.49 -43.19 -20.98
C GLY A 3 15.81 -41.73 -20.60
N ARG A 4 14.97 -40.81 -21.10
CA ARG A 4 14.85 -39.43 -20.62
C ARG A 4 14.18 -39.45 -19.25
N ALA A 5 14.86 -39.00 -18.21
CA ALA A 5 14.22 -38.56 -16.98
C ALA A 5 13.99 -37.04 -17.07
N LEU A 6 12.90 -36.65 -17.72
CA LEU A 6 12.28 -35.34 -17.52
C LEU A 6 11.79 -35.32 -16.07
N ARG A 7 12.53 -34.65 -15.18
CA ARG A 7 12.00 -34.35 -13.84
C ARG A 7 11.20 -33.06 -13.96
N SER A 8 9.89 -33.24 -14.01
CA SER A 8 8.87 -32.20 -13.95
C SER A 8 9.13 -31.29 -12.75
N ALA A 9 9.38 -30.01 -13.01
CA ALA A 9 9.27 -28.98 -12.00
C ALA A 9 7.80 -28.94 -11.54
N PRO A 10 7.53 -28.82 -10.22
CA PRO A 10 6.17 -28.53 -9.78
C PRO A 10 5.77 -27.20 -10.40
N LEU A 11 4.72 -27.24 -11.22
CA LEU A 11 3.90 -26.07 -11.49
C LEU A 11 3.45 -25.59 -10.11
N VAL A 12 4.14 -24.60 -9.56
CA VAL A 12 3.52 -23.69 -8.60
C VAL A 12 2.29 -23.17 -9.33
N PRO A 13 1.06 -23.45 -8.86
CA PRO A 13 0.02 -22.49 -9.13
C PRO A 13 0.52 -21.21 -8.48
N ASP A 14 1.02 -20.29 -9.32
CA ASP A 14 1.10 -18.88 -8.96
C ASP A 14 -0.32 -18.55 -8.55
N ASP A 15 -0.52 -18.46 -7.23
CA ASP A 15 -1.78 -18.09 -6.61
C ASP A 15 -2.03 -16.65 -7.06
N ALA A 16 -2.58 -16.58 -8.27
CA ALA A 16 -3.14 -15.42 -8.91
C ALA A 16 -4.45 -15.08 -8.19
N THR A 17 -4.33 -14.87 -6.89
CA THR A 17 -5.28 -14.17 -6.06
C THR A 17 -4.45 -13.21 -5.21
N LEU A 18 -3.91 -12.18 -5.85
CA LEU A 18 -3.95 -10.86 -5.21
C LEU A 18 -5.44 -10.54 -5.10
N PRO A 19 -6.08 -10.71 -3.93
CA PRO A 19 -7.49 -10.40 -3.82
C PRO A 19 -7.58 -8.87 -3.76
N ALA A 20 -8.43 -8.31 -4.63
CA ALA A 20 -8.71 -6.88 -4.73
C ALA A 20 -7.47 -6.08 -5.17
N ALA A 21 -7.41 -5.53 -6.39
CA ALA A 21 -8.21 -4.36 -6.70
C ALA A 21 -8.78 -3.65 -5.44
N THR A 22 -7.91 -3.29 -4.48
CA THR A 22 -8.15 -2.14 -3.60
C THR A 22 -8.29 -0.94 -4.51
N ALA A 23 -9.50 -0.74 -5.03
CA ALA A 23 -9.91 0.50 -5.61
C ALA A 23 -9.77 1.59 -4.53
N GLY A 24 -8.64 2.29 -4.57
CA GLY A 24 -8.59 3.72 -4.25
C GLY A 24 -8.26 4.14 -2.82
N LEU A 25 -7.10 3.77 -2.26
CA LEU A 25 -6.56 4.46 -1.07
C LEU A 25 -5.13 5.00 -1.23
N GLY A 26 -4.47 4.76 -2.38
CA GLY A 26 -3.11 5.19 -2.66
C GLY A 26 -3.03 6.40 -3.62
N PHE A 27 -2.11 7.33 -3.37
CA PHE A 27 -1.74 8.35 -4.35
C PHE A 27 -0.85 7.72 -5.42
N SER A 28 -1.45 7.30 -6.53
CA SER A 28 -0.75 6.62 -7.65
C SER A 28 -0.98 7.32 -8.98
N CYS A 29 0.02 7.26 -9.87
CA CYS A 29 -0.07 7.77 -11.22
C CYS A 29 -1.15 7.01 -12.02
N ARG A 30 -2.13 7.74 -12.56
CA ARG A 30 -3.23 7.14 -13.35
C ARG A 30 -2.78 6.52 -14.68
N ASN A 31 -1.59 6.91 -15.18
CA ASN A 31 -1.10 6.45 -16.48
C ASN A 31 -0.32 5.13 -16.39
N CYS A 32 0.57 4.99 -15.40
CA CYS A 32 1.44 3.81 -15.27
C CYS A 32 1.20 3.02 -13.98
N GLY A 33 0.32 3.47 -13.09
CA GLY A 33 0.05 2.83 -11.80
C GLY A 33 1.12 3.05 -10.73
N SER A 34 2.28 3.63 -11.09
CA SER A 34 3.38 3.84 -10.13
C SER A 34 2.97 4.79 -9.00
N PRO A 35 3.26 4.45 -7.73
CA PRO A 35 3.07 5.33 -6.58
C PRO A 35 4.23 6.33 -6.39
N ALA A 36 5.34 6.13 -7.11
CA ALA A 36 6.53 6.96 -6.94
C ALA A 36 6.35 8.35 -7.56
N VAL A 37 6.65 9.37 -6.77
CA VAL A 37 6.49 10.78 -7.16
C VAL A 37 7.72 11.61 -6.84
N VAL A 38 7.97 12.61 -7.67
CA VAL A 38 8.98 13.65 -7.47
C VAL A 38 8.27 14.93 -7.07
N LEU A 39 8.69 15.51 -5.94
CA LEU A 39 8.18 16.80 -5.48
C LEU A 39 8.80 17.94 -6.30
N PRO A 40 8.01 18.97 -6.63
CA PRO A 40 8.54 20.16 -7.30
C PRO A 40 9.54 20.90 -6.39
N ARG A 41 10.51 21.57 -7.01
CA ARG A 41 11.43 22.47 -6.27
C ARG A 41 10.73 23.72 -5.76
N ASP A 42 9.78 24.21 -6.55
CA ASP A 42 8.89 25.28 -6.14
C ASP A 42 7.77 24.72 -5.25
N LEU A 43 7.57 25.34 -4.08
CA LEU A 43 6.63 24.85 -3.06
C LEU A 43 5.27 25.56 -3.08
N SER A 44 4.93 26.25 -4.18
CA SER A 44 3.60 26.82 -4.39
C SER A 44 2.53 25.73 -4.41
N ALA A 45 1.29 26.10 -4.11
CA ALA A 45 0.17 25.16 -4.04
C ALA A 45 -0.14 24.53 -5.41
N GLU A 46 0.14 25.27 -6.48
CA GLU A 46 -0.14 24.99 -7.88
C GLU A 46 0.99 24.22 -8.57
N ALA A 47 2.18 24.17 -7.96
CA ALA A 47 3.30 23.40 -8.48
C ALA A 47 2.92 21.92 -8.67
N LEU A 48 3.40 21.31 -9.74
CA LEU A 48 3.01 19.96 -10.12
C LEU A 48 3.89 18.91 -9.45
N VAL A 49 3.26 17.90 -8.86
CA VAL A 49 3.89 16.66 -8.43
C VAL A 49 3.93 15.71 -9.63
N ILE A 50 5.12 15.22 -9.97
CA ILE A 50 5.37 14.45 -11.19
C ILE A 50 5.56 12.97 -10.83
N CYS A 51 5.03 12.08 -11.67
CA CYS A 51 5.32 10.65 -11.55
C CYS A 51 6.78 10.38 -11.89
N ASP A 52 7.51 9.73 -10.98
CA ASP A 52 8.93 9.41 -11.17
C ASP A 52 9.16 8.51 -12.40
N HIS A 53 8.24 7.58 -12.67
CA HIS A 53 8.41 6.61 -13.74
C HIS A 53 8.08 7.16 -15.13
N CYS A 54 6.89 7.74 -15.32
CA CYS A 54 6.42 8.16 -16.65
C CYS A 54 6.48 9.67 -16.87
N GLN A 55 7.00 10.43 -15.91
CA GLN A 55 7.22 11.89 -16.00
C GLN A 55 5.97 12.71 -16.33
N ARG A 56 4.78 12.17 -16.03
CA ARG A 56 3.50 12.86 -16.22
C ARG A 56 3.04 13.50 -14.92
N PRO A 57 2.32 14.65 -14.98
CA PRO A 57 1.71 15.25 -13.80
C PRO A 57 0.72 14.30 -13.14
N VAL A 58 0.79 14.18 -11.81
CA VAL A 58 -0.12 13.35 -11.01
C VAL A 58 -1.17 14.21 -10.31
N ALA A 59 -0.74 15.28 -9.65
CA ALA A 59 -1.61 16.29 -9.04
C ALA A 59 -0.83 17.59 -8.78
N THR A 60 -1.51 18.59 -8.23
CA THR A 60 -0.86 19.77 -7.63
C THR A 60 -0.28 19.44 -6.26
N LEU A 61 0.70 20.24 -5.81
CA LEU A 61 1.33 20.08 -4.51
C LEU A 61 0.33 20.24 -3.36
N ALA A 62 -0.64 21.14 -3.48
CA ALA A 62 -1.71 21.28 -2.49
C ALA A 62 -2.56 20.02 -2.36
N ALA A 63 -2.94 19.40 -3.48
CA ALA A 63 -3.71 18.16 -3.46
C ALA A 63 -2.91 16.99 -2.86
N PHE A 64 -1.60 16.93 -3.14
CA PHE A 64 -0.70 15.95 -2.54
C PHE A 64 -0.57 16.13 -1.02
N ARG A 65 -0.37 17.37 -0.55
CA ARG A 65 -0.31 17.69 0.89
C ARG A 65 -1.61 17.28 1.60
N ALA A 66 -2.76 17.67 1.07
CA ALA A 66 -4.06 17.30 1.64
C ALA A 66 -4.31 15.77 1.64
N TYR A 67 -3.68 15.03 0.73
CA TYR A 67 -3.70 13.57 0.79
C TYR A 67 -2.84 13.03 1.93
N VAL A 68 -1.59 13.51 2.05
CA VAL A 68 -0.67 13.11 3.13
C VAL A 68 -1.23 13.47 4.50
N ASP A 69 -1.82 14.66 4.66
CA ASP A 69 -2.43 15.10 5.92
C ASP A 69 -3.57 14.17 6.36
N ARG A 70 -4.42 13.74 5.40
CA ARG A 70 -5.48 12.77 5.67
C ARG A 70 -4.93 11.39 6.07
N LEU A 71 -3.84 10.96 5.43
CA LEU A 71 -3.17 9.72 5.82
C LEU A 71 -2.62 9.81 7.25
N ALA A 72 -1.94 10.91 7.58
CA ALA A 72 -1.39 11.13 8.91
C ALA A 72 -2.50 11.12 9.98
N ALA A 73 -3.59 11.85 9.75
CA ALA A 73 -4.75 11.86 10.65
C ALA A 73 -5.39 10.48 10.82
N SER A 74 -5.43 9.66 9.75
CA SER A 74 -5.94 8.29 9.83
C SER A 74 -5.00 7.35 10.62
N ALA A 75 -3.69 7.59 10.57
CA ALA A 75 -2.70 6.81 11.30
C ALA A 75 -2.80 7.03 12.82
N GLU A 76 -3.10 8.26 13.26
CA GLU A 76 -3.35 8.58 14.69
C GLU A 76 -4.53 7.78 15.25
N CYS A 77 -5.60 7.60 14.46
CA CYS A 77 -6.72 6.75 14.83
C CYS A 77 -6.33 5.26 14.94
N CYS A 78 -5.45 4.77 14.07
CA CYS A 78 -4.96 3.39 14.13
C CYS A 78 -4.05 3.13 15.34
N ASP A 79 -3.23 4.11 15.74
CA ASP A 79 -2.37 4.00 16.91
C ASP A 79 -3.18 3.99 18.23
N HIS A 80 -4.28 4.77 18.28
CA HIS A 80 -5.25 4.69 19.37
C HIS A 80 -5.93 3.31 19.46
N HIS A 81 -6.18 2.67 18.31
CA HIS A 81 -6.77 1.33 18.25
C HIS A 81 -5.78 0.23 18.70
N LEU A 82 -4.47 0.36 18.44
CA LEU A 82 -3.46 -0.55 18.97
C LEU A 82 -3.31 -0.45 20.49
N THR A 83 -3.46 0.76 21.03
CA THR A 83 -3.45 0.99 22.49
C THR A 83 -4.69 0.40 23.16
N THR A 84 -5.85 0.44 22.48
CA THR A 84 -7.12 -0.10 23.00
C THR A 84 -7.19 -1.63 22.89
N CYS A 85 -6.72 -2.24 21.80
CA CYS A 85 -6.73 -3.69 21.62
C CYS A 85 -5.80 -4.46 22.58
N ARG A 86 -4.77 -3.80 23.16
CA ARG A 86 -3.83 -4.46 24.07
C ARG A 86 -4.40 -4.73 25.47
N SER A 87 -5.56 -4.17 25.81
CA SER A 87 -6.21 -4.32 27.12
C SER A 87 -7.11 -5.56 27.23
N GLU A 88 -7.56 -6.12 26.10
CA GLU A 88 -8.49 -7.26 26.07
C GLU A 88 -7.76 -8.62 26.17
N VAL A 89 -6.46 -8.66 25.87
CA VAL A 89 -5.65 -9.89 25.89
C VAL A 89 -4.93 -10.14 27.24
N SER A 90 -5.34 -9.47 28.31
CA SER A 90 -4.82 -9.74 29.67
C SER A 90 -5.87 -10.30 30.64
N LYS A 91 -7.09 -10.59 30.17
CA LYS A 91 -8.17 -11.08 31.04
C LYS A 91 -9.03 -12.19 30.43
N ALA A 92 -8.41 -13.10 29.68
CA ALA A 92 -9.05 -14.35 29.27
C ALA A 92 -8.15 -15.54 29.61
N SER A 93 -8.12 -15.90 30.88
CA SER A 93 -7.82 -17.26 31.31
C SER A 93 -8.74 -17.60 32.48
N PRO A 94 -9.89 -18.24 32.22
CA PRO A 94 -10.48 -19.15 33.18
C PRO A 94 -9.78 -20.50 33.01
N SER A 95 -8.95 -20.85 33.98
CA SER A 95 -8.47 -22.21 34.22
C SER A 95 -9.68 -23.12 34.42
N THR A 96 -9.93 -24.03 33.48
CA THR A 96 -10.87 -25.15 33.63
C THR A 96 -10.30 -26.10 34.69
N GLY A 97 -11.07 -26.30 35.76
CA GLY A 97 -10.83 -27.34 36.77
C GLY A 97 -11.31 -28.71 36.32
#